data_AF-A0A2N0B6H1-F1
#
_entry.id   AF-A0A2N0B6H1-F1
#
_cell.length_a   1.000
_cell.length_b   1.000
_cell.length_c   1.000
_cell.angle_alpha   90.00
_cell.angle_beta   90.00
_cell.angle_gamma   90.00
#
_symmetry.space_group_name_H-M   'P 1'
#
loop_
_entity.id
_entity.type
_entity.pdbx_description
1 polymer ?
#
loop_
_entity_poly.entity_id
_entity_poly.type
_entity_poly.pdbx_seq_one_letter_code
_entity_poly.pdbx_strand_id
1 'polypeptide(L)'
;MKSHITVLIDSSTQDIHTELKRMLEPHRLNEDDADSIRKHHWDYWFFPSENRFDDGELKARFRGTDPEILVHSSYVRNLPGDYSTSGIILLDGSWIDLQDFGWRLMNEPSAKNRSAWEKWLKKLELFLDENREQICTQVILHC
;
A
#
# COMPACT_ATOMS: atom_id res chain seq x y z
N MET A 1 -5.41 -2.52 15.10
CA MET A 1 -5.42 -3.12 13.76
C MET A 1 -4.16 -2.64 13.06
N LYS A 2 -3.25 -3.52 12.63
CA LYS A 2 -2.09 -3.07 11.86
C LYS A 2 -2.59 -2.66 10.47
N SER A 3 -2.34 -1.42 10.07
CA SER A 3 -2.81 -0.87 8.80
C SER A 3 -1.90 -1.38 7.69
N HIS A 4 -2.42 -2.23 6.82
CA HIS A 4 -1.74 -2.63 5.60
C HIS A 4 -1.90 -1.51 4.57
N ILE A 5 -0.82 -1.18 3.88
CA ILE A 5 -0.77 -0.17 2.84
C ILE A 5 -0.22 -0.80 1.58
N THR A 6 -0.80 -0.40 0.46
CA THR A 6 -0.39 -0.84 -0.87
C THR A 6 0.46 0.24 -1.51
N VAL A 7 1.61 -0.12 -2.04
CA VAL A 7 2.43 0.77 -2.86
C VAL A 7 2.40 0.26 -4.29
N LEU A 8 1.93 1.08 -5.23
CA LEU A 8 2.02 0.76 -6.64
C LEU A 8 3.43 1.08 -7.16
N ILE A 9 3.96 0.17 -7.96
CA ILE A 9 5.30 0.19 -8.52
C ILE A 9 5.18 -0.05 -10.01
N ASP A 10 5.87 0.77 -10.79
CA ASP A 10 5.88 0.66 -12.24
C ASP A 10 6.44 -0.71 -12.65
N SER A 11 5.69 -1.47 -13.45
CA SER A 11 6.12 -2.79 -13.85
C SER A 11 7.33 -2.78 -14.77
N SER A 12 7.76 -1.66 -15.33
CA SER A 12 9.02 -1.53 -16.06
C SER A 12 10.26 -1.44 -15.15
N THR A 13 10.07 -1.31 -13.83
CA THR A 13 11.18 -1.24 -12.87
C THR A 13 12.13 -2.43 -13.01
N GLN A 14 13.41 -2.17 -12.75
CA GLN A 14 14.45 -3.20 -12.65
C GLN A 14 14.69 -3.63 -11.20
N ASP A 15 14.23 -2.84 -10.23
CA ASP A 15 14.43 -3.07 -8.80
C ASP A 15 13.21 -2.60 -8.01
N ILE A 16 12.42 -3.57 -7.55
CA ILE A 16 11.21 -3.34 -6.75
C ILE A 16 11.57 -2.66 -5.42
N HIS A 17 12.71 -3.00 -4.80
CA HIS A 17 13.09 -2.47 -3.50
C HIS A 17 13.40 -0.98 -3.56
N THR A 18 14.24 -0.61 -4.52
CA THR A 18 14.64 0.78 -4.72
C THR A 18 13.42 1.64 -5.05
N GLU A 19 12.53 1.12 -5.90
CA GLU A 19 11.31 1.82 -6.29
C GLU A 19 10.31 1.95 -5.14
N LEU A 20 10.10 0.88 -4.37
CA LEU A 20 9.30 0.90 -3.14
C LEU A 20 9.77 2.00 -2.18
N LYS A 21 11.08 2.07 -1.92
CA LYS A 21 11.68 3.11 -1.06
C LYS A 21 11.44 4.50 -1.62
N ARG A 22 11.63 4.69 -2.92
CA ARG A 22 11.41 5.97 -3.61
C ARG A 22 9.97 6.47 -3.44
N MET A 23 9.00 5.56 -3.49
CA MET A 23 7.58 5.89 -3.33
C MET A 23 7.20 6.15 -1.86
N LEU A 24 7.86 5.51 -0.90
CA LEU A 24 7.55 5.66 0.53
C LEU A 24 8.19 6.92 1.15
N GLU A 25 9.43 7.25 0.79
CA GLU A 25 10.20 8.29 1.48
C GLU A 25 9.54 9.68 1.50
N PRO A 26 8.83 10.15 0.44
CA PRO A 26 8.15 11.44 0.45
C PRO A 26 7.06 11.60 1.52
N HIS A 27 6.58 10.50 2.10
CA HIS A 27 5.48 10.48 3.07
C HIS A 27 5.95 10.18 4.49
N ARG A 28 7.26 9.99 4.68
CA ARG A 28 7.88 9.75 5.98
C ARG A 28 7.89 11.03 6.81
N LEU A 29 7.66 10.88 8.11
CA LEU A 29 7.76 11.94 9.10
C LEU A 29 9.20 12.45 9.16
N ASN A 30 9.33 13.78 9.12
CA ASN A 30 10.54 14.47 9.49
C ASN A 30 10.34 15.08 10.88
N GLU A 31 10.94 14.47 11.89
CA GLU A 31 10.81 14.88 13.30
C GLU A 31 11.33 16.32 13.55
N ASP A 32 12.21 16.82 12.69
CA ASP A 32 12.77 18.17 12.78
C ASP A 32 11.87 19.23 12.10
N ASP A 33 10.78 18.84 11.44
CA ASP A 33 9.85 19.73 10.75
C ASP A 33 8.42 19.62 11.32
N ALA A 34 8.02 20.66 12.05
CA ALA A 34 6.68 20.76 12.66
C ALA A 34 5.53 20.71 11.63
N ASP A 35 5.79 21.12 10.38
CA ASP A 35 4.82 21.01 9.30
C ASP A 35 4.76 19.57 8.75
N SER A 36 5.89 18.85 8.78
CA SER A 36 5.94 17.43 8.43
C SER A 36 5.17 16.58 9.44
N ILE A 37 5.36 16.83 10.75
CA ILE A 37 4.65 16.14 11.84
C ILE A 37 3.13 16.21 11.70
N ARG A 38 2.60 17.29 11.11
CA ARG A 38 1.16 17.47 10.90
C ARG A 38 0.63 16.87 9.60
N LYS A 39 1.50 16.54 8.65
CA LYS A 39 1.14 16.22 7.25
C LYS A 39 1.63 14.84 6.78
N HIS A 40 2.57 14.22 7.48
CA HIS A 40 3.21 12.96 7.10
C HIS A 40 2.80 11.85 8.07
N HIS A 41 2.99 10.60 7.64
CA HIS A 41 2.14 9.52 8.14
C HIS A 41 2.92 8.42 8.91
N TRP A 42 4.26 8.36 8.89
CA TRP A 42 5.03 7.28 9.56
C TRP A 42 6.50 7.59 9.83
N ASP A 43 7.08 6.94 10.86
CA ASP A 43 8.50 7.00 11.22
C ASP A 43 9.32 5.91 10.53
N TYR A 44 8.75 4.70 10.45
CA TYR A 44 9.32 3.55 9.76
C TYR A 44 8.23 2.64 9.19
N TRP A 45 8.63 1.77 8.26
CA TRP A 45 7.79 0.76 7.65
C TRP A 45 8.48 -0.61 7.68
N PHE A 46 7.68 -1.66 7.60
CA PHE A 46 8.15 -3.04 7.57
C PHE A 46 7.18 -3.92 6.79
N PHE A 47 7.64 -5.09 6.37
CA PHE A 47 6.79 -6.05 5.68
C PHE A 47 5.84 -6.78 6.64
N PRO A 48 4.58 -7.07 6.22
CA PRO A 48 3.67 -7.87 7.02
C PRO A 48 4.27 -9.25 7.34
N SER A 49 3.95 -9.83 8.50
CA SER A 49 4.33 -11.23 8.77
C SER A 49 3.55 -12.25 7.94
N GLU A 50 2.50 -11.81 7.25
CA GLU A 50 1.60 -12.63 6.45
C GLU A 50 2.04 -12.61 4.98
N ASN A 51 2.38 -13.78 4.45
CA ASN A 51 2.74 -13.94 3.04
C ASN A 51 1.47 -14.21 2.24
N ARG A 52 0.76 -13.14 1.87
CA ARG A 52 -0.52 -13.26 1.14
C ARG A 52 -0.36 -13.42 -0.36
N PHE A 53 0.82 -13.16 -0.93
CA PHE A 53 1.03 -13.20 -2.37
C PHE A 53 1.89 -14.39 -2.80
N ASP A 54 1.48 -15.02 -3.90
CA ASP A 54 2.24 -16.06 -4.57
C ASP A 54 2.22 -15.83 -6.08
N ASP A 55 2.85 -14.74 -6.52
CA ASP A 55 2.94 -14.39 -7.93
C ASP A 55 4.16 -15.06 -8.58
N GLY A 56 3.94 -16.23 -9.18
CA GLY A 56 4.97 -16.97 -9.91
C GLY A 56 5.53 -16.22 -11.13
N GLU A 57 4.74 -15.36 -11.77
CA GLU A 57 5.17 -14.54 -12.90
C GLU A 57 6.17 -13.49 -12.44
N LEU A 58 5.84 -12.77 -11.37
CA LEU A 58 6.71 -11.76 -10.77
C LEU A 58 8.03 -12.38 -10.27
N LYS A 59 7.95 -13.50 -9.55
CA LYS A 59 9.13 -14.23 -9.06
C LYS A 59 10.03 -14.70 -10.20
N ALA A 60 9.46 -15.15 -11.31
CA ALA A 60 10.22 -15.60 -12.48
C ALA A 60 10.95 -14.44 -13.17
N ARG A 61 10.38 -13.23 -13.14
CA ARG A 61 10.97 -12.02 -13.71
C ARG A 61 12.06 -11.41 -12.82
N PHE A 62 11.84 -11.39 -11.50
CA PHE A 62 12.71 -10.72 -10.53
C PHE A 62 13.54 -11.71 -9.69
N ARG A 63 14.20 -12.68 -10.34
CA ARG A 63 14.91 -13.79 -9.65
C ARG A 63 16.04 -13.37 -8.72
N GLY A 64 16.59 -12.16 -8.90
CA GLY A 64 17.66 -11.61 -8.07
C GLY A 64 17.18 -10.72 -6.93
N THR A 65 15.87 -10.44 -6.85
CA THR A 65 15.29 -9.61 -5.80
C THR A 65 15.18 -10.41 -4.50
N ASP A 66 15.28 -9.71 -3.38
CA ASP A 66 15.09 -10.28 -2.04
C ASP A 66 13.76 -11.07 -1.97
N PRO A 67 13.78 -12.36 -1.55
CA PRO A 67 12.58 -13.15 -1.38
C PRO A 67 11.52 -12.50 -0.49
N GLU A 68 11.92 -11.75 0.54
CA GLU A 68 10.99 -11.04 1.44
C GLU A 68 10.15 -10.04 0.64
N ILE A 69 10.78 -9.28 -0.26
CA ILE A 69 10.08 -8.31 -1.12
C ILE A 69 9.11 -9.03 -2.06
N LEU A 70 9.51 -10.16 -2.62
CA LEU A 70 8.71 -10.92 -3.58
C LEU A 70 7.48 -11.58 -2.95
N VAL A 71 7.53 -12.02 -1.69
CA VAL A 71 6.34 -12.59 -1.01
C VAL A 71 5.32 -11.52 -0.59
N HIS A 72 5.73 -10.25 -0.61
CA HIS A 72 4.87 -9.08 -0.38
C HIS A 72 4.62 -8.26 -1.63
N SER A 73 5.02 -8.75 -2.81
CA SER A 73 4.74 -8.11 -4.09
C SER A 73 3.97 -9.02 -5.05
N SER A 74 3.15 -8.44 -5.91
CA SER A 74 2.38 -9.14 -6.94
C SER A 74 2.12 -8.18 -8.10
N TYR A 75 1.88 -8.68 -9.31
CA TYR A 75 1.11 -7.89 -10.27
C TYR A 75 -0.30 -7.67 -9.72
N VAL A 76 -0.86 -6.49 -9.97
CA VAL A 76 -2.21 -6.14 -9.50
C VAL A 76 -3.26 -7.11 -10.04
N ARG A 77 -3.16 -7.52 -11.31
CA ARG A 77 -4.05 -8.54 -11.92
C ARG A 77 -4.00 -9.93 -11.25
N ASN A 78 -2.97 -10.20 -10.46
CA ASN A 78 -2.73 -11.49 -9.79
C ASN A 78 -3.07 -11.44 -8.29
N LEU A 79 -3.59 -10.31 -7.80
CA LEU A 79 -4.04 -10.18 -6.42
C LEU A 79 -5.19 -11.17 -6.10
N PRO A 80 -5.28 -11.65 -4.83
CA PRO A 80 -6.37 -12.52 -4.43
C PRO A 80 -7.72 -11.78 -4.48
N GLY A 81 -8.81 -12.48 -4.77
CA GLY A 81 -10.13 -11.86 -4.94
C GLY A 81 -10.70 -11.19 -3.68
N ASP A 82 -10.19 -11.53 -2.50
CA ASP A 82 -10.54 -10.90 -1.21
C ASP A 82 -9.52 -9.84 -0.78
N TYR A 83 -8.66 -9.40 -1.70
CA TYR A 83 -7.63 -8.41 -1.41
C TYR A 83 -8.25 -7.10 -0.91
N SER A 84 -7.69 -6.59 0.19
CA SER A 84 -8.03 -5.28 0.72
C SER A 84 -6.84 -4.68 1.43
N THR A 85 -6.86 -3.36 1.53
CA THR A 85 -5.80 -2.54 2.13
C THR A 85 -6.45 -1.33 2.80
N SER A 86 -5.72 -0.63 3.66
CA SER A 86 -6.23 0.56 4.36
C SER A 86 -5.81 1.87 3.70
N GLY A 87 -4.89 1.80 2.74
CA GLY A 87 -4.46 2.93 1.94
C GLY A 87 -3.58 2.47 0.78
N ILE A 88 -3.42 3.34 -0.20
CA ILE A 88 -2.66 3.12 -1.41
C ILE A 88 -1.78 4.33 -1.73
N ILE A 89 -0.57 4.05 -2.19
CA ILE A 89 0.29 5.02 -2.86
C ILE A 89 0.24 4.71 -4.35
N LEU A 90 -0.25 5.66 -5.14
CA LEU A 90 -0.35 5.54 -6.59
C LEU A 90 1.00 5.85 -7.27
N LEU A 91 1.14 5.49 -8.55
CA LEU A 91 2.37 5.71 -9.32
C LEU A 91 2.81 7.19 -9.43
N ASP A 92 1.88 8.12 -9.27
CA ASP A 92 2.16 9.56 -9.26
C ASP A 92 2.64 10.08 -7.88
N GLY A 93 2.72 9.19 -6.88
CA GLY A 93 3.08 9.51 -5.50
C GLY A 93 1.91 10.00 -4.65
N SER A 94 0.67 9.93 -5.14
CA SER A 94 -0.50 10.29 -4.34
C SER A 94 -0.76 9.25 -3.26
N TRP A 95 -0.85 9.69 -2.00
CA TRP A 95 -1.33 8.90 -0.87
C TRP A 95 -2.85 9.04 -0.73
N ILE A 96 -3.54 7.91 -0.68
CA ILE A 96 -4.99 7.86 -0.47
C ILE A 96 -5.32 6.77 0.54
N ASP A 97 -6.03 7.10 1.61
CA ASP A 97 -6.37 6.16 2.66
C ASP A 97 -7.84 6.20 3.08
N LEU A 98 -8.21 5.31 4.02
CA LEU A 98 -9.56 5.22 4.56
C LEU A 98 -10.10 6.54 5.16
N GLN A 99 -9.25 7.40 5.69
CA GLN A 99 -9.65 8.65 6.32
C GLN A 99 -10.17 9.64 5.28
N ASP A 100 -9.67 9.60 4.04
CA ASP A 100 -10.20 10.39 2.92
C ASP A 100 -11.68 10.08 2.63
N PHE A 101 -12.14 8.89 3.02
CA PHE A 101 -13.54 8.44 2.88
C PHE A 101 -14.37 8.63 4.16
N GLY A 102 -13.78 9.26 5.18
CA GLY A 102 -14.44 9.61 6.43
C GLY A 102 -14.36 8.52 7.52
N TRP A 103 -13.45 7.55 7.38
CA TRP A 103 -13.16 6.59 8.44
C TRP A 103 -12.63 7.31 9.68
N ARG A 104 -13.08 6.90 10.87
CA ARG A 104 -12.64 7.47 12.15
C ARG A 104 -12.28 6.38 13.13
N LEU A 105 -11.20 6.57 13.87
CA LEU A 105 -10.74 5.64 14.91
C LEU A 105 -11.61 5.69 16.19
N MET A 106 -12.45 6.72 16.33
CA MET A 106 -13.31 6.91 17.51
C MET A 106 -14.67 6.21 17.34
N ASN A 107 -15.02 5.38 18.32
CA ASN A 107 -16.25 4.58 18.49
C ASN A 107 -16.36 3.34 17.56
N GLU A 108 -16.26 2.15 18.19
CA GLU A 108 -16.47 0.81 17.61
C GLU A 108 -17.85 0.65 16.93
N PRO A 109 -18.01 -0.34 16.04
CA PRO A 109 -18.45 -0.14 14.66
C PRO A 109 -19.58 0.86 14.51
N SER A 110 -19.24 2.05 14.05
CA SER A 110 -20.23 3.05 13.65
C SER A 110 -20.74 2.77 12.23
N ALA A 111 -22.02 3.03 11.96
CA ALA A 111 -22.58 3.00 10.60
C ALA A 111 -21.78 3.90 9.63
N LYS A 112 -21.13 4.94 10.15
CA LYS A 112 -20.25 5.84 9.39
C LYS A 112 -18.98 5.14 8.91
N ASN A 113 -18.31 4.37 9.77
CA ASN A 113 -17.11 3.61 9.38
C ASN A 113 -17.44 2.51 8.36
N ARG A 114 -18.59 1.85 8.47
CA ARG A 114 -19.06 0.91 7.44
C ARG A 114 -19.26 1.60 6.09
N SER A 115 -19.92 2.76 6.08
CA SER A 115 -20.10 3.53 4.85
C SER A 115 -18.78 4.03 4.25
N ALA A 116 -17.83 4.46 5.10
CA ALA A 116 -16.49 4.85 4.65
C ALA A 116 -15.74 3.66 4.02
N TRP A 117 -15.78 2.49 4.66
CA TRP A 117 -15.19 1.26 4.14
C TRP A 117 -15.78 0.84 2.80
N GLU A 118 -17.10 0.89 2.64
CA GLU A 118 -17.76 0.58 1.36
C GLU A 118 -17.36 1.55 0.24
N LYS A 119 -17.24 2.85 0.54
CA LYS A 119 -16.76 3.85 -0.43
C LYS A 119 -15.32 3.59 -0.82
N TRP A 120 -14.48 3.28 0.17
CA TRP A 120 -13.08 2.95 -0.04
C TRP A 120 -12.93 1.71 -0.93
N LEU A 121 -13.62 0.61 -0.62
CA LEU A 121 -13.53 -0.63 -1.42
C LEU A 121 -13.90 -0.39 -2.89
N LYS A 122 -14.97 0.38 -3.15
CA LYS A 122 -15.35 0.75 -4.53
C LYS A 122 -14.27 1.57 -5.23
N LYS A 123 -13.60 2.47 -4.51
CA LYS A 123 -12.56 3.30 -5.10
C LYS A 123 -11.25 2.54 -5.28
N LEU A 124 -10.92 1.66 -4.34
CA LEU A 124 -9.80 0.72 -4.43
C LEU A 124 -9.94 -0.18 -5.66
N GLU A 125 -11.12 -0.74 -5.90
CA GLU A 125 -11.39 -1.57 -7.10
C GLU A 125 -11.05 -0.81 -8.39
N LEU A 126 -11.48 0.45 -8.52
CA LEU A 126 -11.14 1.30 -9.66
C LEU A 126 -9.63 1.52 -9.79
N PHE A 127 -8.92 1.81 -8.70
CA PHE A 127 -7.47 1.99 -8.74
C PHE A 127 -6.74 0.72 -9.14
N LEU A 128 -7.17 -0.45 -8.64
CA LEU A 128 -6.57 -1.73 -9.02
C LEU A 128 -6.85 -2.05 -10.48
N ASP A 129 -8.07 -1.82 -10.96
CA ASP A 129 -8.43 -2.05 -12.37
C ASP A 129 -7.67 -1.15 -13.35
N GLU A 130 -7.44 0.12 -13.00
CA GLU A 130 -6.65 1.05 -13.81
C GLU A 130 -5.15 0.68 -13.83
N ASN A 131 -4.67 -0.05 -12.82
CA ASN A 131 -3.25 -0.37 -12.62
C ASN A 131 -2.96 -1.88 -12.72
N ARG A 132 -3.80 -2.65 -13.42
CA ARG A 132 -3.71 -4.12 -13.51
C ARG A 132 -2.34 -4.67 -13.90
N GLU A 133 -1.64 -3.95 -14.77
CA GLU A 133 -0.34 -4.33 -15.31
C GLU A 133 0.83 -3.87 -14.44
N GLN A 134 0.56 -3.18 -13.34
CA GLN A 134 1.54 -2.66 -12.41
C GLN A 134 1.82 -3.66 -11.30
N ILE A 135 2.93 -3.44 -10.60
CA ILE A 135 3.29 -4.20 -9.41
C ILE A 135 2.65 -3.50 -8.21
N CYS A 136 2.10 -4.26 -7.28
CA CYS A 136 1.76 -3.76 -5.95
C CYS A 136 2.64 -4.45 -4.91
N THR A 137 3.09 -3.68 -3.93
CA THR A 137 3.82 -4.19 -2.77
C THR A 137 3.09 -3.79 -1.49
N GLN A 138 2.93 -4.74 -0.56
CA GLN A 138 2.24 -4.50 0.71
C GLN A 138 3.24 -4.20 1.82
N VAL A 139 2.97 -3.16 2.60
CA VAL A 139 3.76 -2.77 3.76
C VAL A 139 2.86 -2.46 4.96
N ILE A 140 3.44 -2.47 6.16
CA ILE A 140 2.84 -1.92 7.36
C ILE A 140 3.65 -0.68 7.74
N LEU A 141 2.93 0.38 8.10
CA LEU A 141 3.51 1.63 8.57
C LEU A 141 3.39 1.73 10.09
N HIS A 142 4.38 2.36 10.71
CA HIS A 142 4.37 2.68 12.14
C HIS A 142 4.54 4.18 12.36
N CYS A 143 3.75 4.73 13.29
CA CYS A 143 3.81 6.12 13.75
C CYS A 143 4.32 6.20 15.19
#